data_AF-A0A9D4PNC2-F1
#
_entry.id   AF-A0A9D4PNC2-F1
#
_cell.length_a   1.000
_cell.length_b   1.000
_cell.length_c   1.000
_cell.angle_alpha   90.00
_cell.angle_beta   90.00
_cell.angle_gamma   90.00
#
_symmetry.space_group_name_H-M   'P 1'
#
loop_
_entity.id
_entity.type
_entity.pdbx_description
1 polymer ?
#
loop_
_entity_poly.entity_id
_entity_poly.type
_entity_poly.pdbx_seq_one_letter_code
_entity_poly.pdbx_strand_id
1 'polypeptide(L)'
;MAAMDIPLLAAVIPAYRYFKRMVLEKAFPRPEFRIDWISDISSTQLFFYKWAMLHCGTTMGKEIIDLSAKNSRYFHEAFNCEPTSKMYKRNTCDLWNTTRRDY
;
A
#
# COMPACT_ATOMS: atom_id res chain seq x y z
N MET A 1 24.31 3.16 9.97
CA MET A 1 23.20 2.41 9.34
C MET A 1 22.13 2.24 10.40
N ALA A 2 21.12 3.10 10.42
CA ALA A 2 20.00 2.94 11.34
C ALA A 2 19.28 1.63 11.00
N ALA A 3 19.01 0.80 12.00
CA ALA A 3 18.13 -0.34 11.89
C ALA A 3 16.74 0.18 11.50
N MET A 4 16.50 0.24 10.20
CA MET A 4 15.28 0.80 9.65
C MET A 4 14.14 -0.15 10.02
N ASP A 5 13.12 0.38 10.68
CA ASP A 5 12.06 -0.37 11.35
C ASP A 5 11.33 -1.34 10.40
N ILE A 6 11.83 -2.57 10.34
CA ILE A 6 11.20 -3.76 9.74
C ILE A 6 9.70 -3.84 10.10
N PRO A 7 9.24 -3.50 11.33
CA PRO A 7 7.82 -3.52 11.68
C PRO A 7 6.94 -2.59 10.83
N LEU A 8 7.43 -1.40 10.45
CA LEU A 8 6.65 -0.43 9.66
C LEU A 8 6.50 -0.87 8.20
N LEU A 9 7.59 -1.38 7.62
CA LEU A 9 7.57 -2.03 6.30
C LEU A 9 6.63 -3.25 6.30
N ALA A 10 6.61 -4.00 7.41
CA ALA A 10 5.81 -5.20 7.53
C ALA A 10 4.33 -4.91 7.76
N ALA A 11 3.94 -3.84 8.46
CA ALA A 11 2.56 -3.62 8.89
C ALA A 11 1.60 -3.10 7.80
N VAL A 12 2.11 -2.38 6.79
CA VAL A 12 1.26 -1.80 5.73
C VAL A 12 0.55 -2.87 4.90
N ILE A 13 1.19 -4.02 4.69
CA ILE A 13 0.67 -5.10 3.83
C ILE A 13 -0.49 -5.87 4.52
N PRO A 14 -0.38 -6.34 5.78
CA PRO A 14 -1.51 -6.87 6.53
C PRO A 14 -2.68 -5.88 6.64
N ALA A 15 -2.39 -4.59 6.90
CA ALA A 15 -3.42 -3.56 6.96
C ALA A 15 -4.16 -3.42 5.61
N TYR A 16 -3.42 -3.43 4.49
CA TYR A 16 -4.02 -3.41 3.15
C TYR A 16 -4.86 -4.66 2.86
N ARG A 17 -4.37 -5.85 3.22
CA ARG A 17 -5.12 -7.12 3.06
C ARG A 17 -6.43 -7.09 3.84
N TYR A 18 -6.39 -6.63 5.09
CA TYR A 18 -7.58 -6.47 5.92
C TYR A 18 -8.57 -5.45 5.33
N PHE A 19 -8.06 -4.30 4.87
CA PHE A 19 -8.88 -3.30 4.18
C PHE A 19 -9.57 -3.89 2.95
N LYS A 20 -8.82 -4.59 2.08
CA LYS A 20 -9.37 -5.22 0.88
C LYS A 20 -10.45 -6.25 1.23
N ARG A 21 -10.22 -7.06 2.27
CA ARG A 21 -11.21 -8.01 2.78
C ARG A 21 -12.48 -7.30 3.24
N MET A 22 -12.37 -6.24 4.05
CA MET A 22 -13.53 -5.49 4.52
C MET A 22 -14.29 -4.81 3.37
N VAL A 23 -13.59 -4.26 2.38
CA VAL A 23 -14.24 -3.67 1.19
C VAL A 23 -15.01 -4.74 0.42
N LEU A 24 -14.45 -5.93 0.21
CA LEU A 24 -15.13 -7.04 -0.46
C LEU A 24 -16.33 -7.57 0.33
N GLU A 25 -16.17 -7.76 1.65
CA GLU A 25 -17.26 -8.24 2.53
C GLU A 25 -18.40 -7.22 2.65
N LYS A 26 -18.10 -5.91 2.58
CA LYS A 26 -19.11 -4.84 2.62
C LYS A 26 -19.62 -4.42 1.23
N ALA A 27 -19.07 -4.94 0.13
CA ALA A 27 -19.44 -4.55 -1.23
C ALA A 27 -20.85 -5.03 -1.66
N PHE A 28 -21.50 -5.89 -0.87
CA PHE A 28 -22.91 -6.25 -1.06
C PHE A 28 -23.83 -5.48 -0.09
N PRO A 29 -24.68 -4.52 -0.53
CA PRO A 29 -24.70 -3.79 -1.80
C PRO A 29 -24.52 -2.26 -1.61
N ARG A 30 -23.42 -1.71 -2.13
CA ARG A 30 -23.08 -0.27 -2.38
C ARG A 30 -22.64 0.61 -1.19
N PRO A 31 -21.86 1.70 -1.44
CA PRO A 31 -21.19 2.11 -2.68
C PRO A 31 -19.66 1.93 -2.59
N GLU A 32 -18.99 1.94 -3.75
CA GLU A 32 -17.57 2.25 -3.79
C GLU A 32 -17.35 3.54 -3.00
N PHE A 33 -16.54 3.53 -1.95
CA PHE A 33 -16.12 4.72 -1.23
C PHE A 33 -15.24 5.56 -2.17
N ARG A 34 -15.87 6.17 -3.16
CA ARG A 34 -15.31 7.26 -3.97
C ARG A 34 -15.62 8.52 -3.20
N ILE A 35 -14.61 9.36 -3.04
CA ILE A 35 -14.84 10.68 -2.49
C ILE A 35 -15.23 11.53 -3.70
N ASP A 36 -16.45 12.04 -3.75
CA ASP A 36 -17.06 12.59 -4.99
C ASP A 36 -16.23 13.70 -5.66
N TRP A 37 -15.46 14.47 -4.89
CA TRP A 37 -14.53 15.49 -5.38
C TRP A 37 -13.18 14.97 -5.91
N ILE A 38 -12.93 13.65 -5.80
CA ILE A 38 -11.72 12.94 -6.20
C ILE A 38 -12.20 11.63 -6.86
N SER A 39 -12.92 11.75 -7.97
CA SER A 39 -13.44 10.62 -8.75
C SER A 39 -12.34 9.75 -9.36
N ASP A 40 -11.15 10.32 -9.51
CA ASP A 40 -10.05 9.75 -10.29
C ASP A 40 -9.13 8.86 -9.43
N ILE A 41 -9.37 8.81 -8.12
CA ILE A 41 -8.58 7.99 -7.19
C ILE A 41 -9.45 6.84 -6.67
N SER A 42 -9.01 5.61 -6.93
CA SER A 42 -9.64 4.39 -6.44
C SER A 42 -9.49 4.22 -4.91
N SER A 43 -10.37 3.43 -4.29
CA SER A 43 -10.30 3.17 -2.85
C SER A 43 -8.97 2.53 -2.40
N THR A 44 -8.31 1.76 -3.28
CA THR A 44 -6.98 1.18 -3.02
C THR A 44 -5.88 2.24 -3.04
N GLN A 45 -5.93 3.19 -3.98
CA GLN A 45 -5.01 4.33 -4.01
C GLN A 45 -5.24 5.25 -2.79
N LEU A 46 -6.49 5.48 -2.40
CA LEU A 46 -6.84 6.25 -1.19
C LEU A 46 -6.27 5.63 0.08
N PHE A 47 -6.27 4.29 0.20
CA PHE A 47 -5.65 3.60 1.32
C PHE A 47 -4.16 3.98 1.44
N PHE A 48 -3.41 3.82 0.35
CA PHE A 48 -1.97 4.12 0.35
C PHE A 48 -1.70 5.62 0.53
N TYR A 49 -2.55 6.49 -0.03
CA TYR A 49 -2.48 7.93 0.21
C TYR A 49 -2.64 8.26 1.70
N LYS A 50 -3.70 7.73 2.34
CA LYS A 50 -3.97 7.96 3.76
C LYS A 50 -2.87 7.41 4.66
N TRP A 51 -2.33 6.23 4.33
CA TRP A 51 -1.17 5.67 5.02
C TRP A 51 0.06 6.57 4.89
N ALA A 52 0.40 7.03 3.67
CA ALA A 52 1.55 7.90 3.44
C ALA A 52 1.44 9.23 4.20
N MET A 53 0.22 9.79 4.30
CA MET A 53 -0.02 11.01 5.08
C MET A 53 0.38 10.90 6.56
N LEU A 54 0.32 9.70 7.17
CA LEU A 54 0.74 9.50 8.56
C LEU A 54 2.24 9.72 8.77
N HIS A 55 3.01 9.67 7.68
CA HIS A 55 4.46 9.85 7.69
C HIS A 55 4.90 11.24 7.20
N CYS A 56 3.98 12.07 6.70
CA CYS A 56 4.28 13.44 6.29
C CYS A 56 4.76 14.28 7.49
N GLY A 57 5.85 15.03 7.30
CA GLY A 57 6.44 15.88 8.34
C GLY A 57 7.31 15.13 9.36
N THR A 58 7.41 13.80 9.28
CA THR A 58 8.32 13.02 10.12
C THR A 58 9.73 12.98 9.51
N THR A 59 10.76 12.91 10.36
CA THR A 59 12.18 12.96 9.94
C THR A 59 12.55 11.90 8.90
N MET A 60 12.00 10.70 9.02
CA MET A 60 12.27 9.56 8.11
C MET A 60 11.10 9.24 7.17
N GLY A 61 10.07 10.09 7.13
CA GLY A 61 8.81 9.77 6.45
C GLY A 61 8.97 9.42 4.98
N LYS A 62 9.80 10.19 4.27
CA LYS A 62 10.11 9.93 2.86
C LYS A 62 10.75 8.56 2.65
N GLU A 63 11.75 8.21 3.47
CA GLU A 63 12.47 6.94 3.35
C GLU A 63 11.52 5.76 3.63
N ILE A 64 10.70 5.87 4.67
CA ILE A 64 9.70 4.86 5.03
C ILE A 64 8.70 4.67 3.88
N ILE A 65 8.17 5.76 3.32
CA ILE A 65 7.23 5.71 2.21
C ILE A 65 7.88 5.04 1.00
N ASP A 66 9.04 5.53 0.58
CA ASP A 66 9.75 5.04 -0.60
C ASP A 66 10.08 3.55 -0.49
N LEU A 67 10.60 3.11 0.65
CA LEU A 67 11.00 1.72 0.85
C LEU A 67 9.79 0.79 0.95
N SER A 68 8.72 1.20 1.63
CA SER A 68 7.52 0.36 1.74
C SER A 68 6.80 0.25 0.40
N ALA A 69 6.65 1.37 -0.32
CA ALA A 69 6.00 1.39 -1.61
C ALA A 69 6.77 0.59 -2.67
N LYS A 70 8.11 0.75 -2.77
CA LYS A 70 8.97 0.00 -3.72
C LYS A 70 8.98 -1.51 -3.48
N ASN A 71 8.75 -1.95 -2.23
CA ASN A 71 8.73 -3.37 -1.88
C ASN A 71 7.31 -3.95 -1.83
N SER A 72 6.28 -3.15 -2.12
CA SER A 72 4.88 -3.57 -2.06
C SER A 72 4.34 -3.84 -3.46
N ARG A 73 4.11 -5.11 -3.80
CA ARG A 73 3.41 -5.45 -5.05
C ARG A 73 1.99 -4.85 -5.11
N TYR A 74 1.30 -4.78 -3.97
CA TYR A 74 -0.03 -4.18 -3.91
C TYR A 74 -0.02 -2.69 -4.22
N PHE A 75 1.04 -1.98 -3.82
CA PHE A 75 1.23 -0.58 -4.19
C PHE A 75 1.47 -0.44 -5.70
N HIS A 76 2.33 -1.28 -6.28
CA HIS A 76 2.58 -1.28 -7.72
C HIS A 76 1.29 -1.52 -8.52
N GLU A 77 0.46 -2.48 -8.09
CA GLU A 77 -0.85 -2.78 -8.70
C GLU A 77 -1.83 -1.60 -8.55
N ALA A 78 -1.92 -0.99 -7.37
CA ALA A 78 -2.85 0.12 -7.12
C ALA A 78 -2.52 1.38 -7.93
N PHE A 79 -1.25 1.66 -8.18
CA PHE A 79 -0.80 2.84 -8.94
C PHE A 79 -0.37 2.53 -10.38
N ASN A 80 -0.57 1.29 -10.84
CA ASN A 80 -0.13 0.83 -12.16
C ASN A 80 1.32 1.24 -12.48
N CYS A 81 2.24 0.97 -11.56
CA CYS A 81 3.64 1.39 -11.68
C CYS A 81 4.32 0.70 -12.87
N GLU A 82 4.73 1.49 -13.88
CA GLU A 82 5.45 0.97 -15.03
C GLU A 82 6.83 0.39 -14.66
N PRO A 83 7.34 -0.62 -15.41
CA PRO A 83 8.66 -1.21 -15.14
C PRO A 83 9.84 -0.23 -15.15
N THR A 84 9.69 0.89 -15.84
CA THR A 84 10.68 1.99 -15.94
C THR A 84 10.61 2.97 -14.77
N SER A 85 9.57 2.90 -13.94
CA SER A 85 9.36 3.80 -12.81
C SER A 85 10.40 3.58 -11.71
N LYS A 86 10.84 4.67 -11.07
CA LYS A 86 11.68 4.62 -9.86
C LYS A 86 11.01 3.88 -8.70
N MET A 87 9.68 3.78 -8.73
CA MET A 87 8.89 3.06 -7.72
C MET A 87 8.76 1.58 -8.04
N TYR A 88 9.03 1.14 -9.26
CA TYR A 88 8.95 -0.26 -9.64
C TYR A 88 10.23 -1.01 -9.29
N LYS A 89 10.07 -2.15 -8.62
CA LYS A 89 11.16 -3.08 -8.31
C LYS A 89 10.78 -4.48 -8.74
N ARG A 90 11.57 -5.07 -9.65
CA ARG A 90 11.32 -6.43 -10.19
C ARG A 90 11.36 -7.51 -9.09
N ASN A 91 12.33 -7.41 -8.20
CA ASN A 91 12.50 -8.31 -7.06
C ASN A 91 12.17 -7.55 -5.79
N THR A 92 10.91 -7.62 -5.35
CA THR A 92 10.48 -6.99 -4.10
C THR A 92 10.97 -7.79 -2.90
N CYS A 93 11.35 -7.11 -1.83
CA CYS A 93 11.62 -7.73 -0.53
C CYS A 93 10.30 -7.90 0.24
N ASP A 94 9.27 -8.44 -0.42
CA ASP A 94 7.93 -8.59 0.17
C ASP A 94 7.95 -9.76 1.17
N LEU A 95 8.05 -9.40 2.45
CA LEU A 95 8.01 -10.32 3.59
C LEU A 95 6.77 -11.23 3.56
N TRP A 96 5.66 -10.76 2.99
CA TRP A 96 4.37 -11.44 3.01
C TRP A 96 4.06 -12.21 1.73
N ASN A 97 4.96 -12.20 0.74
CA ASN A 97 4.78 -12.97 -0.50
C ASN A 97 4.85 -14.49 -0.25
N THR A 98 5.51 -14.93 0.81
CA THR A 98 5.58 -16.34 1.24
C THR A 98 4.28 -16.83 1.91
N THR A 99 3.48 -15.93 2.48
CA THR A 99 2.17 -16.23 3.10
C THR A 99 1.01 -16.23 2.10
N ARG A 100 1.30 -16.35 0.80
CA ARG A 100 0.28 -16.40 -0.26
C ARG A 100 -0.52 -17.69 -0.31
N ARG A 101 -0.15 -18.70 0.48
CA ARG A 101 -1.02 -19.86 0.70
C ARG A 101 -2.01 -19.53 1.82
N ASP A 102 -3.26 -19.87 1.53
CA ASP A 102 -4.41 -19.92 2.43
C ASP A 102 -5.09 -18.57 2.67
N TYR A 103 -5.83 -18.09 1.67
CA TYR A 103 -7.31 -18.06 1.62
C TYR A 103 -7.78 -17.56 0.25
#